data_AF-A0AAV8VGS2-F1
#
_entry.id   AF-A0AAV8VGS2-F1
#
_cell.length_a   1.000
_cell.length_b   1.000
_cell.length_c   1.000
_cell.angle_alpha   90.00
_cell.angle_beta   90.00
_cell.angle_gamma   90.00
#
_symmetry.space_group_name_H-M   'P 1'
#
loop_
_entity.id
_entity.type
_entity.pdbx_description
1 polymer ?
#
loop_
_entity_poly.entity_id
_entity_poly.type
_entity_poly.pdbx_seq_one_letter_code
_entity_poly.pdbx_strand_id
1 'polypeptide(L)'
;MEIESLLNSLDTSGHYGHVLSVEESQVLYNSLLILQNENHFRKIFFWGKIFGCDKDYYIAYGYKQDALHGRIYYYGMDCNTWGLLPRPTPNGIQLTPLASTKFIGDPSLVIDILIEKDETSIPGKRKQPQVKQLKEEDRLSSTVHLIMNQVSLVPRGAWFKRPDGVIIDNISFEGLSTLDAREIKSFLHARIPTQKINTNLLTRDDYNYATDFLDPLDFDIPEGCWVIQITPAEDMVILKSLYWPGFIFYHYLRTPKHGFIYLGHGKKSMDLTFMLCPFFTSNT
;
A
#
# COMPACT_ATOMS: atom_id res chain seq x y z
N MET A 1 5.89 -6.34 3.11
CA MET A 1 6.62 -7.17 4.09
C MET A 1 8.11 -7.17 3.78
N GLU A 2 8.97 -6.91 4.76
CA GLU A 2 10.43 -6.98 4.58
C GLU A 2 10.91 -8.43 4.47
N ILE A 3 11.93 -8.70 3.65
CA ILE A 3 12.44 -10.06 3.41
C ILE A 3 12.83 -10.81 4.68
N GLU A 4 13.48 -10.15 5.65
CA GLU A 4 13.95 -10.78 6.89
C GLU A 4 12.81 -11.33 7.75
N SER A 5 11.65 -10.69 7.70
CA SER A 5 10.46 -11.07 8.46
C SER A 5 9.38 -11.73 7.60
N LEU A 6 9.65 -11.98 6.32
CA LEU A 6 8.66 -12.38 5.33
C LEU A 6 7.90 -13.64 5.76
N LEU A 7 8.62 -14.73 6.05
CA LEU A 7 8.00 -16.02 6.38
C LEU A 7 7.12 -15.92 7.63
N ASN A 8 7.65 -15.34 8.72
CA ASN A 8 6.89 -15.13 9.94
C ASN A 8 5.66 -14.23 9.72
N SER A 9 5.78 -13.23 8.86
CA SER A 9 4.71 -12.27 8.57
C SER A 9 3.61 -12.88 7.69
N LEU A 10 3.96 -13.82 6.81
CA LEU A 10 3.01 -14.58 6.00
C LEU A 10 2.15 -15.51 6.87
N ASP A 11 2.75 -16.13 7.90
CA ASP A 11 2.00 -16.92 8.87
C ASP A 11 0.97 -16.05 9.60
N THR A 12 1.35 -14.84 10.00
CA THR A 12 0.41 -13.89 10.61
C THR A 12 -0.70 -13.48 9.66
N SER A 13 -0.38 -13.17 8.40
CA SER A 13 -1.39 -12.80 7.40
C SER A 13 -2.32 -13.97 7.09
N GLY A 14 -1.85 -15.21 7.22
CA GLY A 14 -2.63 -16.43 7.03
C GLY A 14 -3.87 -16.50 7.93
N HIS A 15 -3.76 -16.04 9.18
CA HIS A 15 -4.90 -15.95 10.10
C HIS A 15 -6.03 -15.05 9.61
N TYR A 16 -5.72 -14.14 8.67
CA TYR A 16 -6.67 -13.19 8.09
C TYR A 16 -7.10 -13.56 6.67
N GLY A 17 -6.84 -14.80 6.25
CA GLY A 17 -7.21 -15.32 4.93
C GLY A 17 -6.21 -14.96 3.83
N HIS A 18 -5.08 -14.34 4.19
CA HIS A 18 -4.00 -14.03 3.27
C HIS A 18 -2.94 -15.13 3.30
N VAL A 19 -3.16 -16.17 2.50
CA VAL A 19 -2.33 -17.37 2.49
C VAL A 19 -1.60 -17.46 1.14
N LEU A 20 -0.31 -17.79 1.21
CA LEU A 20 0.48 -18.30 0.10
C LEU A 20 0.83 -19.75 0.39
N SER A 21 1.02 -20.58 -0.63
CA SER A 21 1.50 -21.95 -0.39
C SER A 21 2.92 -21.92 0.18
N VAL A 22 3.29 -22.97 0.91
CA VAL A 22 4.63 -23.09 1.50
C VAL A 22 5.69 -23.07 0.39
N GLU A 23 5.43 -23.75 -0.73
CA GLU A 23 6.32 -23.74 -1.90
C GLU A 23 6.49 -22.33 -2.48
N GLU A 24 5.39 -21.62 -2.75
CA GLU A 24 5.43 -20.24 -3.25
C GLU A 24 6.19 -19.33 -2.28
N SER A 25 5.98 -19.47 -0.96
CA SER A 25 6.64 -18.64 0.04
C SER A 25 8.16 -18.81 0.06
N GLN A 26 8.65 -20.04 -0.13
CA GLN A 26 10.09 -20.34 -0.17
C GLN A 26 10.72 -19.90 -1.48
N VAL A 27 10.05 -20.14 -2.61
CA VAL A 27 10.50 -19.66 -3.92
C VAL A 27 10.57 -18.14 -3.94
N LEU A 28 9.55 -17.47 -3.38
CA LEU A 28 9.50 -16.02 -3.23
C LEU A 28 10.64 -15.50 -2.36
N TYR A 29 10.90 -16.13 -1.21
CA TYR A 29 11.99 -15.72 -0.32
C TYR A 29 13.35 -15.79 -1.03
N ASN A 30 13.63 -16.91 -1.71
CA ASN A 30 14.89 -17.11 -2.42
C ASN A 30 15.05 -16.15 -3.61
N SER A 31 13.99 -15.93 -4.39
CA SER A 31 14.05 -15.05 -5.56
C SER A 31 14.21 -13.58 -5.16
N LEU A 32 13.57 -13.14 -4.07
CA LEU A 32 13.75 -11.78 -3.55
C LEU A 32 15.17 -11.54 -3.02
N LEU A 33 15.80 -12.57 -2.42
CA LEU A 33 17.18 -12.48 -1.95
C LEU A 33 18.15 -12.29 -3.13
N ILE A 34 17.93 -13.02 -4.23
CA ILE A 34 18.70 -12.86 -5.47
C ILE A 34 18.49 -11.44 -6.03
N LEU A 35 17.23 -11.00 -6.12
CA LEU A 35 16.88 -9.68 -6.66
C LEU A 35 17.49 -8.52 -5.83
N GLN A 36 17.56 -8.67 -4.51
CA GLN A 36 18.21 -7.71 -3.61
C GLN A 36 19.71 -7.58 -3.91
N ASN A 37 20.40 -8.72 -4.08
CA ASN A 37 21.83 -8.77 -4.33
C ASN A 37 22.19 -8.21 -5.72
N GLU A 38 21.45 -8.58 -6.76
CA GLU A 38 21.69 -8.14 -8.14
C GLU A 38 21.53 -6.62 -8.32
N ASN A 39 20.54 -6.03 -7.65
CA ASN A 39 20.26 -4.60 -7.79
C ASN A 39 20.95 -3.73 -6.74
N HIS A 40 21.66 -4.34 -5.78
CA HIS A 40 22.26 -3.69 -4.61
C HIS A 40 21.24 -2.86 -3.82
N PHE A 41 20.06 -3.45 -3.56
CA PHE A 41 19.07 -2.81 -2.71
C PHE A 41 19.48 -2.90 -1.25
N ARG A 42 19.27 -1.81 -0.50
CA ARG A 42 19.46 -1.82 0.95
C ARG A 42 18.45 -2.73 1.61
N LYS A 43 17.19 -2.61 1.19
CA LYS A 43 16.09 -3.46 1.62
C LYS A 43 15.18 -3.76 0.45
N ILE A 44 14.60 -4.97 0.47
CA ILE A 44 13.59 -5.42 -0.47
C ILE A 44 12.34 -5.84 0.29
N PHE A 45 11.20 -5.55 -0.31
CA PHE A 45 9.89 -5.80 0.26
C PHE A 45 9.03 -6.56 -0.72
N PHE A 46 8.37 -7.59 -0.22
CA PHE A 46 7.22 -8.16 -0.92
C PHE A 46 6.04 -7.22 -0.72
N TRP A 47 5.48 -6.71 -1.82
CA TRP A 47 4.33 -5.83 -1.79
C TRP A 47 3.04 -6.61 -1.64
N GLY A 48 2.94 -7.73 -2.35
CA GLY A 48 1.73 -8.55 -2.39
C GLY A 48 1.46 -9.16 -3.75
N LYS A 49 0.19 -9.51 -3.97
CA LYS A 49 -0.33 -10.27 -5.11
C LYS A 49 -1.59 -9.60 -5.65
N ILE A 50 -1.65 -9.40 -6.96
CA ILE A 50 -2.86 -8.96 -7.65
C ILE A 50 -3.44 -10.15 -8.39
N PHE A 51 -4.70 -10.46 -8.11
CA PHE A 51 -5.38 -11.61 -8.68
C PHE A 51 -5.83 -11.35 -10.12
N GLY A 52 -5.41 -12.23 -11.02
CA GLY A 52 -5.86 -12.26 -12.40
C GLY A 52 -6.88 -13.37 -12.64
N CYS A 53 -7.42 -13.43 -13.86
CA CYS A 53 -8.29 -14.53 -14.29
C CYS A 53 -7.50 -15.79 -14.63
N ASP A 54 -6.40 -15.63 -15.38
CA ASP A 54 -5.57 -16.74 -15.85
C ASP A 54 -4.29 -16.86 -15.01
N LYS A 55 -3.61 -15.74 -14.77
CA LYS A 55 -2.39 -15.67 -13.95
C LYS A 55 -2.40 -14.50 -13.00
N ASP A 56 -1.83 -14.71 -11.83
CA ASP A 56 -1.70 -13.69 -10.81
C ASP A 56 -0.38 -12.93 -10.94
N TYR A 57 -0.37 -11.66 -10.51
CA TYR A 57 0.82 -10.83 -10.48
C TYR A 57 1.38 -10.71 -9.08
N TYR A 58 2.60 -11.18 -8.88
CA TYR A 58 3.39 -10.97 -7.67
C TYR A 58 4.19 -9.69 -7.81
N ILE A 59 4.23 -8.88 -6.76
CA ILE A 59 4.83 -7.55 -6.82
C ILE A 59 5.81 -7.41 -5.68
N ALA A 60 6.98 -6.89 -6.01
CA ALA A 60 8.04 -6.60 -5.08
C ALA A 60 8.58 -5.20 -5.32
N TYR A 61 9.15 -4.57 -4.30
CA TYR A 61 9.87 -3.32 -4.49
C TYR A 61 11.09 -3.24 -3.58
N GLY A 62 12.09 -2.49 -4.02
CA GLY A 62 13.29 -2.23 -3.26
C GLY A 62 13.72 -0.77 -3.37
N TYR A 63 14.58 -0.34 -2.46
CA TYR A 63 15.23 0.96 -2.51
C TYR A 63 16.70 0.87 -2.10
N LYS A 64 17.48 1.87 -2.52
CA LYS A 64 18.93 1.91 -2.26
C LYS A 64 19.29 2.80 -1.07
N GLN A 65 18.82 4.04 -1.05
CA GLN A 65 19.20 5.03 -0.04
C GLN A 65 18.00 5.53 0.76
N ASP A 66 17.02 6.11 0.07
CA ASP A 66 15.82 6.71 0.66
C ASP A 66 14.67 5.67 0.68
N ALA A 67 14.03 5.51 1.84
CA ALA A 67 12.92 4.55 2.02
C ALA A 67 11.63 4.98 1.29
N LEU A 68 11.44 6.28 1.07
CA LEU A 68 10.27 6.87 0.43
C LEU A 68 10.53 7.15 -1.06
N HIS A 69 11.64 7.82 -1.37
CA HIS A 69 11.99 8.25 -2.73
C HIS A 69 12.84 7.20 -3.45
N GLY A 70 12.58 6.98 -4.74
CA GLY A 70 13.40 6.08 -5.56
C GLY A 70 13.11 4.59 -5.35
N ARG A 71 11.91 4.25 -4.86
CA ARG A 71 11.40 2.86 -4.86
C ARG A 71 11.32 2.33 -6.29
N ILE A 72 11.93 1.18 -6.53
CA ILE A 72 11.89 0.46 -7.82
C ILE A 72 11.00 -0.75 -7.64
N TYR A 73 10.02 -0.90 -8.54
CA TYR A 73 9.02 -1.96 -8.48
C TYR A 73 9.31 -3.03 -9.54
N TYR A 74 9.05 -4.27 -9.16
CA TYR A 74 9.17 -5.45 -10.01
C TYR A 74 7.86 -6.24 -9.93
N TYR A 75 7.54 -6.91 -11.03
CA TYR A 75 6.43 -7.85 -11.09
C TYR A 75 6.90 -9.21 -11.60
N GLY A 76 6.21 -10.27 -11.19
CA GLY A 76 6.42 -11.62 -11.69
C GLY A 76 5.10 -12.38 -11.71
N MET A 77 5.01 -13.46 -12.47
CA MET A 77 3.83 -14.35 -12.50
C MET A 77 4.08 -15.67 -11.75
N ASP A 78 5.34 -16.10 -11.68
CA ASP A 78 5.73 -17.43 -11.18
C ASP A 78 6.67 -17.35 -9.96
N CYS A 79 6.76 -16.20 -9.28
CA CYS A 79 7.66 -15.92 -8.14
C CYS A 79 9.17 -16.15 -8.36
N ASN A 80 9.60 -16.54 -9.55
CA ASN A 80 11.00 -16.83 -9.87
C ASN A 80 11.63 -15.75 -10.76
N THR A 81 10.96 -15.40 -11.86
CA THR A 81 11.40 -14.37 -12.80
C THR A 81 10.72 -13.03 -12.51
N TRP A 82 11.53 -11.98 -12.37
CA TRP A 82 11.08 -10.63 -12.06
C TRP A 82 11.32 -9.68 -13.24
N GLY A 83 10.24 -9.11 -13.77
CA GLY A 83 10.26 -8.02 -14.73
C GLY A 83 10.22 -6.67 -14.03
N LEU A 84 10.94 -5.67 -14.57
CA LEU A 84 10.87 -4.30 -14.07
C LEU A 84 9.48 -3.71 -14.39
N LEU A 85 8.79 -3.20 -13.38
CA LEU A 85 7.50 -2.54 -13.58
C LEU A 85 7.75 -1.13 -14.16
N PRO A 86 7.12 -0.74 -15.27
CA PRO A 86 7.30 0.59 -15.84
C PRO A 86 6.81 1.66 -14.87
N ARG A 87 7.31 2.88 -15.02
CA ARG A 87 6.80 4.00 -14.21
C ARG A 87 5.36 4.32 -14.61
N PRO A 88 4.46 4.60 -13.63
CA PRO A 88 3.06 4.84 -13.92
C PRO A 88 2.90 6.11 -14.74
N THR A 89 2.18 6.01 -15.86
CA THR A 89 1.88 7.17 -16.71
C THR A 89 0.69 7.95 -16.13
N PRO A 90 0.64 9.29 -16.28
CA PRO A 90 -0.48 10.07 -15.77
C PRO A 90 -1.82 9.66 -16.39
N ASN A 91 -1.80 9.25 -17.67
CA ASN A 91 -2.97 8.68 -18.34
C ASN A 91 -3.40 7.35 -17.71
N GLY A 92 -2.44 6.46 -17.40
CA GLY A 92 -2.73 5.19 -16.74
C GLY A 92 -3.37 5.37 -15.37
N ILE A 93 -2.86 6.31 -14.56
CA ILE A 93 -3.41 6.62 -13.23
C ILE A 93 -4.86 7.09 -13.31
N GLN A 94 -5.20 7.91 -14.32
CA GLN A 94 -6.56 8.40 -14.52
C GLN A 94 -7.51 7.34 -15.07
N LEU A 95 -7.02 6.46 -15.95
CA LEU A 95 -7.84 5.44 -16.60
C LEU A 95 -8.07 4.20 -15.75
N THR A 96 -7.14 3.86 -14.86
CA THR A 96 -7.18 2.64 -14.04
C THR A 96 -8.44 2.53 -13.17
N PRO A 97 -8.90 3.59 -12.47
CA PRO A 97 -10.15 3.53 -11.68
C PRO A 97 -11.40 3.29 -12.53
N LEU A 98 -11.38 3.69 -13.80
CA LEU A 98 -12.51 3.50 -14.75
C LEU A 98 -12.55 2.08 -15.32
N ALA A 99 -11.46 1.33 -15.21
CA ALA A 99 -11.36 -0.02 -15.73
C ALA A 99 -12.19 -1.02 -14.90
N SER A 100 -13.38 -1.33 -15.38
CA SER A 100 -14.29 -2.30 -14.74
C SER A 100 -13.88 -3.76 -14.94
N THR A 101 -12.98 -4.07 -15.88
CA THR A 101 -12.51 -5.44 -16.15
C THR A 101 -11.62 -5.96 -15.02
N LYS A 102 -11.50 -7.29 -14.86
CA LYS A 102 -10.48 -7.90 -14.00
C LYS A 102 -9.14 -7.93 -14.74
N PHE A 103 -8.04 -8.14 -14.02
CA PHE A 103 -6.76 -8.50 -14.63
C PHE A 103 -6.88 -9.89 -15.25
N ILE A 104 -6.23 -10.11 -16.39
CA ILE A 104 -6.20 -11.42 -17.04
C ILE A 104 -4.93 -12.15 -16.63
N GLY A 105 -3.79 -11.45 -16.62
CA GLY A 105 -2.49 -12.08 -16.44
C GLY A 105 -1.59 -12.04 -17.68
N ASP A 106 -1.92 -11.22 -18.68
CA ASP A 106 -1.06 -10.95 -19.83
C ASP A 106 -0.61 -9.48 -19.85
N PRO A 107 0.68 -9.18 -19.57
CA PRO A 107 1.19 -7.81 -19.62
C PRO A 107 0.98 -7.11 -20.97
N SER A 108 0.91 -7.86 -22.07
CA SER A 108 0.81 -7.32 -23.43
C SER A 108 -0.62 -6.98 -23.84
N LEU A 109 -1.62 -7.39 -23.06
CA LEU A 109 -3.01 -7.13 -23.36
C LEU A 109 -3.29 -5.63 -23.37
N VAL A 110 -4.08 -5.19 -24.35
CA VAL A 110 -4.57 -3.82 -24.46
C VAL A 110 -6.09 -3.86 -24.30
N ILE A 111 -6.59 -3.11 -23.32
CA ILE A 111 -8.03 -2.96 -23.08
C ILE A 111 -8.53 -1.61 -23.55
N ASP A 112 -9.74 -1.60 -24.10
CA ASP A 112 -10.44 -0.39 -24.48
C ASP A 112 -11.29 0.10 -23.29
N ILE A 113 -11.00 1.31 -22.82
CA ILE A 113 -11.72 1.97 -21.72
C ILE A 113 -12.61 3.04 -22.31
N LEU A 114 -13.91 2.88 -22.09
CA LEU A 114 -14.92 3.83 -22.51
C LEU A 114 -15.04 4.90 -21.43
N ILE A 115 -14.76 6.14 -21.82
CA ILE A 115 -14.87 7.31 -20.95
C ILE A 115 -16.18 8.02 -21.30
N GLU A 116 -17.11 8.03 -20.36
CA GLU A 116 -18.40 8.67 -20.55
C GLU A 116 -18.28 10.21 -20.56
N LYS A 117 -19.35 10.88 -20.98
CA LYS A 117 -19.37 12.35 -21.08
C LYS A 117 -19.37 13.03 -19.71
N ASP A 118 -20.05 12.40 -18.75
CA ASP A 118 -20.29 12.93 -17.41
C ASP A 118 -19.19 12.52 -16.42
N GLU A 119 -18.16 11.81 -16.89
CA GLU A 119 -16.98 11.43 -16.10
C GLU A 119 -16.20 12.66 -15.65
N THR A 120 -16.43 13.07 -14.41
CA THR A 120 -15.75 14.18 -13.74
C THR A 120 -14.36 13.82 -13.23
N SER A 121 -14.04 12.53 -13.20
CA SER A 121 -12.75 11.98 -12.75
C SER A 121 -11.56 12.43 -13.61
N ILE A 122 -11.79 12.76 -14.88
CA ILE A 122 -10.75 13.19 -15.81
C ILE A 122 -10.97 14.66 -16.21
N PRO A 123 -9.95 15.53 -16.04
CA PRO A 123 -10.05 16.93 -16.44
C PRO A 123 -10.33 17.08 -17.94
N GLY A 124 -11.40 17.80 -18.28
CA GLY A 124 -11.72 18.20 -19.66
C GLY A 124 -13.18 17.95 -20.02
N LYS A 125 -13.89 19.01 -20.45
CA LYS A 125 -15.27 18.88 -20.95
C LYS A 125 -15.27 18.09 -22.24
N ARG A 126 -15.92 16.92 -22.27
CA ARG A 126 -16.08 16.09 -23.47
C ARG A 126 -17.49 16.25 -24.03
N LYS A 127 -17.60 16.43 -25.35
CA LYS A 127 -18.90 16.46 -26.04
C LYS A 127 -19.43 15.05 -26.37
N GLN A 128 -18.53 14.07 -26.47
CA GLN A 128 -18.80 12.69 -26.88
C GLN A 128 -18.00 11.70 -26.03
N PRO A 129 -18.51 10.46 -25.84
CA PRO A 129 -17.74 9.42 -25.16
C PRO A 129 -16.48 9.11 -25.97
N GLN A 130 -15.37 8.88 -25.27
CA GLN A 130 -14.08 8.58 -25.89
C GLN A 130 -13.63 7.19 -25.47
N VAL A 131 -13.17 6.40 -26.43
CA VAL A 131 -12.49 5.13 -26.15
C VAL A 131 -11.00 5.41 -26.09
N LYS A 132 -10.35 4.99 -25.01
CA LYS A 132 -8.89 5.03 -24.87
C LYS A 132 -8.35 3.63 -24.61
N GLN A 133 -7.22 3.34 -25.22
CA GLN A 133 -6.49 2.11 -25.00
C GLN A 133 -5.61 2.22 -23.74
N LEU A 134 -5.64 1.18 -22.92
CA LEU A 134 -4.75 1.02 -21.78
C LEU A 134 -4.12 -0.37 -21.82
N LYS A 135 -2.79 -0.42 -21.81
CA LYS A 135 -2.06 -1.69 -21.68
C LYS A 135 -2.20 -2.23 -20.26
N GLU A 136 -2.34 -3.54 -20.10
CA GLU A 136 -2.49 -4.19 -18.80
C GLU A 136 -1.27 -3.97 -17.90
N GLU A 137 -0.06 -3.97 -18.47
CA GLU A 137 1.18 -3.61 -17.75
C GLU A 137 1.16 -2.16 -17.21
N ASP A 138 0.67 -1.20 -17.99
CA ASP A 138 0.55 0.21 -17.56
C ASP A 138 -0.53 0.37 -16.49
N ARG A 139 -1.62 -0.39 -16.62
CA ARG A 139 -2.69 -0.48 -15.62
C ARG A 139 -2.16 -1.08 -14.31
N LEU A 140 -1.34 -2.13 -14.39
CA LEU A 140 -0.74 -2.78 -13.23
C LEU A 140 0.14 -1.79 -12.46
N SER A 141 1.05 -1.10 -13.17
CA SER A 141 1.89 -0.05 -12.59
C SER A 141 1.07 1.06 -11.93
N SER A 142 0.03 1.52 -12.60
CA SER A 142 -0.87 2.55 -12.08
C SER A 142 -1.64 2.10 -10.84
N THR A 143 -2.07 0.84 -10.81
CA THR A 143 -2.79 0.24 -9.67
C THR A 143 -1.88 0.15 -8.44
N VAL A 144 -0.66 -0.37 -8.62
CA VAL A 144 0.34 -0.44 -7.54
C VAL A 144 0.63 0.95 -7.01
N HIS A 145 0.83 1.93 -7.90
CA HIS A 145 1.07 3.31 -7.51
C HIS A 145 -0.10 3.90 -6.70
N LEU A 146 -1.35 3.68 -7.14
CA LEU A 146 -2.54 4.15 -6.44
C LEU A 146 -2.68 3.54 -5.04
N ILE A 147 -2.50 2.22 -4.92
CA ILE A 147 -2.56 1.53 -3.62
C ILE A 147 -1.42 2.01 -2.73
N MET A 148 -0.18 2.06 -3.22
CA MET A 148 0.95 2.58 -2.44
C MET A 148 0.70 4.00 -1.98
N ASN A 149 0.17 4.87 -2.83
CA ASN A 149 -0.11 6.23 -2.44
C ASN A 149 -1.26 6.32 -1.43
N GLN A 150 -2.28 5.46 -1.49
CA GLN A 150 -3.50 5.61 -0.67
C GLN A 150 -3.50 4.81 0.64
N VAL A 151 -2.80 3.68 0.71
CA VAL A 151 -2.89 2.76 1.86
C VAL A 151 -1.55 2.28 2.40
N SER A 152 -0.40 2.62 1.80
CA SER A 152 0.87 2.20 2.41
C SER A 152 1.03 2.84 3.80
N LEU A 153 1.32 2.02 4.82
CA LEU A 153 1.36 2.45 6.21
C LEU A 153 2.71 2.20 6.86
N VAL A 154 3.04 3.07 7.82
CA VAL A 154 4.22 2.99 8.70
C VAL A 154 3.78 3.45 10.10
N PRO A 155 4.20 2.77 11.18
CA PRO A 155 3.90 3.24 12.53
C PRO A 155 4.72 4.50 12.85
N ARG A 156 4.15 5.40 13.66
CA ARG A 156 4.81 6.65 14.08
C ARG A 156 6.20 6.36 14.65
N GLY A 157 7.20 7.09 14.18
CA GLY A 157 8.58 6.98 14.64
C GLY A 157 9.40 5.84 14.01
N ALA A 158 8.80 4.96 13.19
CA ALA A 158 9.57 3.94 12.48
C ALA A 158 10.45 4.52 11.36
N TRP A 159 10.03 5.63 10.75
CA TRP A 159 10.85 6.39 9.81
C TRP A 159 11.38 7.67 10.43
N PHE A 160 12.60 8.03 10.03
CA PHE A 160 13.29 9.22 10.48
C PHE A 160 13.75 10.04 9.28
N LYS A 161 13.34 11.31 9.26
CA LYS A 161 13.78 12.29 8.27
C LYS A 161 15.05 12.96 8.78
N ARG A 162 16.15 12.70 8.10
CA ARG A 162 17.43 13.34 8.40
C ARG A 162 17.44 14.82 7.94
N PRO A 163 18.36 15.65 8.45
CA PRO A 163 18.50 17.05 8.04
C PRO A 163 18.82 17.24 6.54
N ASP A 164 19.41 16.25 5.88
CA ASP A 164 19.66 16.24 4.43
C ASP A 164 18.38 15.97 3.60
N GLY A 165 17.26 15.68 4.26
CA GLY A 165 15.97 15.39 3.63
C GLY A 165 15.77 13.91 3.26
N VAL A 166 16.79 13.07 3.45
CA VAL A 166 16.68 11.62 3.17
C VAL A 166 15.92 10.93 4.29
N ILE A 167 14.99 10.06 3.90
CA ILE A 167 14.19 9.27 4.84
C ILE A 167 14.83 7.90 5.03
N ILE A 168 15.09 7.54 6.28
CA ILE A 168 15.69 6.26 6.67
C ILE A 168 14.85 5.57 7.74
N ASP A 169 15.03 4.27 7.91
CA ASP A 169 14.49 3.56 9.05
C ASP A 169 15.14 4.05 10.35
N ASN A 170 14.31 4.30 11.37
CA ASN A 170 14.76 4.73 12.68
C ASN A 170 15.25 3.52 13.48
N ILE A 171 16.56 3.47 13.75
CA ILE A 171 17.19 2.39 14.52
C ILE A 171 16.73 2.41 15.99
N SER A 172 16.39 3.59 16.51
CA SER A 172 15.93 3.78 17.89
C SER A 172 14.44 3.46 18.09
N PHE A 173 13.75 3.00 17.04
CA PHE A 173 12.33 2.68 17.15
C PHE A 173 12.14 1.33 17.83
N GLU A 174 11.60 1.34 19.04
CA GLU A 174 11.32 0.12 19.81
C GLU A 174 9.91 -0.42 19.57
N GLY A 175 9.08 0.26 18.77
CA GLY A 175 7.68 -0.11 18.55
C GLY A 175 6.69 0.77 19.32
N LEU A 176 5.42 0.72 18.89
CA LEU A 176 4.33 1.43 19.56
C LEU A 176 3.97 0.79 20.91
N SER A 177 3.56 1.64 21.86
CA SER A 177 2.96 1.21 23.12
C SER A 177 1.54 0.67 22.90
N THR A 178 1.01 -0.08 23.85
CA THR A 178 -0.37 -0.61 23.78
C THR A 178 -1.44 0.49 23.74
N LEU A 179 -1.14 1.67 24.29
CA LEU A 179 -2.05 2.82 24.30
C LEU A 179 -2.02 3.52 22.95
N ASP A 180 -0.82 3.83 22.44
CA ASP A 180 -0.66 4.50 21.14
C ASP A 180 -1.17 3.66 19.99
N ALA A 181 -1.00 2.34 20.08
CA ALA A 181 -1.50 1.35 19.15
C ALA A 181 -3.01 1.34 18.94
N ARG A 182 -3.78 1.83 19.92
CA ARG A 182 -5.25 1.96 19.80
C ARG A 182 -5.66 3.19 19.00
N GLU A 183 -4.77 4.17 18.88
CA GLU A 183 -5.06 5.43 18.23
C GLU A 183 -4.72 5.34 16.72
N ILE A 184 -5.70 5.63 15.86
CA ILE A 184 -5.51 5.66 14.40
C ILE A 184 -4.40 6.63 13.98
N LYS A 185 -4.29 7.79 14.66
CA LYS A 185 -3.25 8.81 14.43
C LYS A 185 -1.81 8.33 14.64
N SER A 186 -1.61 7.20 15.32
CA SER A 186 -0.27 6.60 15.51
C SER A 186 0.23 5.86 14.27
N PHE A 187 -0.62 5.69 13.25
CA PHE A 187 -0.27 5.11 11.96
C PHE A 187 -0.26 6.22 10.91
N LEU A 188 0.81 6.24 10.12
CA LEU A 188 1.09 7.29 9.14
C LEU A 188 1.16 6.70 7.74
N HIS A 189 0.76 7.49 6.75
CA HIS A 189 0.86 7.11 5.34
C HIS A 189 2.30 7.16 4.84
N ALA A 190 2.76 6.08 4.19
CA ALA A 190 4.10 5.92 3.64
C ALA A 190 4.26 6.56 2.24
N ARG A 191 3.73 7.79 2.09
CA ARG A 191 3.78 8.62 0.88
C ARG A 191 4.33 10.00 1.17
N ILE A 192 4.55 10.78 0.11
CA ILE A 192 4.83 12.21 0.27
C ILE A 192 3.58 12.86 0.90
N PRO A 193 3.75 13.66 1.97
CA PRO A 193 2.65 14.35 2.63
C PRO A 193 1.87 15.21 1.65
N THR A 194 0.56 15.02 1.64
CA THR A 194 -0.39 15.78 0.84
C THR A 194 -0.92 16.99 1.60
N GLN A 195 -0.96 16.89 2.92
CA GLN A 195 -1.40 17.97 3.78
C GLN A 195 -0.32 19.02 3.97
N LYS A 196 -0.73 20.21 4.40
CA LYS A 196 0.22 21.28 4.70
C LYS A 196 0.96 20.92 5.99
N ILE A 197 2.26 21.15 6.02
CA ILE A 197 3.10 20.86 7.21
C ILE A 197 2.52 21.47 8.50
N ASN A 198 1.92 22.66 8.40
CA ASN A 198 1.32 23.36 9.53
C ASN A 198 0.09 22.67 10.13
N THR A 199 -0.67 21.88 9.36
CA THR A 199 -1.80 21.12 9.91
C THR A 199 -1.30 19.94 10.72
N ASN A 200 -0.23 19.27 10.27
CA ASN A 200 0.38 18.14 11.00
C ASN A 200 1.06 18.60 12.30
N LEU A 201 1.67 19.80 12.31
CA LEU A 201 2.34 20.42 13.47
C LEU A 201 1.43 20.68 14.68
N LEU A 202 0.12 20.84 14.47
CA LEU A 202 -0.85 21.19 15.52
C LEU A 202 -1.57 19.98 16.12
N THR A 203 -1.23 18.76 15.68
CA THR A 203 -1.99 17.55 16.03
C THR A 203 -1.69 17.03 17.45
N ARG A 204 -0.47 17.25 17.97
CA ARG A 204 -0.05 16.74 19.28
C ARG A 204 0.94 17.67 19.98
N ASP A 205 0.94 17.63 21.31
CA ASP A 205 1.87 18.40 22.15
C ASP A 205 3.33 17.89 22.08
N ASP A 206 3.52 16.61 21.74
CA ASP A 206 4.82 15.91 21.64
C ASP A 206 5.35 15.82 20.20
N TYR A 207 4.96 16.74 19.32
CA TYR A 207 5.32 16.71 17.90
C TYR A 207 6.84 16.80 17.67
N ASN A 208 7.36 15.95 16.79
CA ASN A 208 8.75 16.02 16.33
C ASN A 208 8.84 15.97 14.80
N TYR A 209 9.37 17.03 14.18
CA TYR A 209 9.49 17.15 12.72
C TYR A 209 10.27 16.00 12.07
N ALA A 210 11.24 15.40 12.77
CA ALA A 210 12.04 14.32 12.21
C ALA A 210 11.27 12.98 12.15
N THR A 211 10.26 12.77 12.99
CA THR A 211 9.48 11.53 13.06
C THR A 211 8.06 11.68 12.54
N ASP A 212 7.47 12.86 12.70
CA ASP A 212 6.05 13.18 12.44
C ASP A 212 5.89 14.01 11.17
N PHE A 213 6.70 13.71 10.15
CA PHE A 213 6.66 14.43 8.87
C PHE A 213 5.62 13.87 7.89
N LEU A 214 5.01 12.71 8.17
CA LEU A 214 4.02 12.03 7.32
C LEU A 214 2.59 12.40 7.70
N ASP A 215 1.63 12.10 6.81
CA ASP A 215 0.20 12.33 7.07
C ASP A 215 -0.36 11.19 7.94
N PRO A 216 -1.02 11.48 9.07
CA PRO A 216 -1.71 10.47 9.87
C PRO A 216 -3.02 9.99 9.22
N LEU A 217 -3.46 8.79 9.63
CA LEU A 217 -4.66 8.14 9.08
C LEU A 217 -5.99 8.77 9.54
N ASP A 218 -5.99 9.58 10.59
CA ASP A 218 -7.20 10.20 11.14
C ASP A 218 -7.85 11.20 10.19
N PHE A 219 -7.09 11.77 9.27
CA PHE A 219 -7.59 12.65 8.22
C PHE A 219 -8.14 11.93 6.99
N ASP A 220 -8.12 10.59 6.95
CA ASP A 220 -8.69 9.86 5.83
C ASP A 220 -10.22 9.94 5.84
N ILE A 221 -10.76 10.34 4.70
CA ILE A 221 -12.21 10.48 4.47
C ILE A 221 -12.68 9.24 3.69
N PRO A 222 -13.85 8.62 3.99
CA PRO A 222 -14.73 8.92 5.11
C PRO A 222 -14.16 8.36 6.43
N GLU A 223 -14.61 8.94 7.54
CA GLU A 223 -14.32 8.41 8.87
C GLU A 223 -14.76 6.94 8.98
N GLY A 224 -13.94 6.10 9.62
CA GLY A 224 -14.21 4.66 9.74
C GLY A 224 -13.78 3.81 8.53
N CYS A 225 -13.04 4.38 7.56
CA CYS A 225 -12.48 3.63 6.43
C CYS A 225 -11.39 2.60 6.80
N TRP A 226 -10.90 2.62 8.04
CA TRP A 226 -9.91 1.71 8.58
C TRP A 226 -10.50 0.89 9.73
N VAL A 227 -10.21 -0.40 9.73
CA VAL A 227 -10.56 -1.29 10.85
C VAL A 227 -9.29 -1.64 11.60
N ILE A 228 -9.23 -1.28 12.89
CA ILE A 228 -8.15 -1.68 13.80
C ILE A 228 -8.59 -2.92 14.56
N GLN A 229 -7.76 -3.96 14.54
CA GLN A 229 -7.91 -5.17 15.34
C GLN A 229 -6.65 -5.34 16.18
N ILE A 230 -6.81 -5.44 17.49
CA ILE A 230 -5.71 -5.69 18.42
C ILE A 230 -5.87 -7.11 18.93
N THR A 231 -4.82 -7.91 18.78
CA THR A 231 -4.77 -9.30 19.26
C THR A 231 -3.96 -9.32 20.57
N PRO A 232 -4.61 -9.44 21.74
CA PRO A 232 -3.90 -9.37 23.03
C PRO A 232 -2.96 -10.56 23.27
N ALA A 233 -3.20 -11.70 22.62
CA ALA A 233 -2.39 -12.91 22.79
C ALA A 233 -1.01 -12.81 22.10
N GLU A 234 -0.95 -12.10 20.97
CA GLU A 234 0.26 -11.97 20.14
C GLU A 234 0.92 -10.58 20.27
N ASP A 235 0.38 -9.72 21.13
CA ASP A 235 0.78 -8.31 21.27
C ASP A 235 0.93 -7.64 19.89
N MET A 236 -0.10 -7.77 19.05
CA MET A 236 -0.07 -7.31 17.67
C MET A 236 -1.27 -6.42 17.35
N VAL A 237 -1.05 -5.43 16.49
CA VAL A 237 -2.08 -4.60 15.89
C VAL A 237 -2.15 -4.87 14.41
N ILE A 238 -3.37 -4.96 13.91
CA ILE A 238 -3.65 -5.19 12.51
C ILE A 238 -4.63 -4.14 12.03
N LEU A 239 -4.28 -3.50 10.92
CA LEU A 239 -5.10 -2.52 10.24
C LEU A 239 -5.53 -3.08 8.90
N LYS A 240 -6.83 -2.98 8.64
CA LYS A 240 -7.42 -3.36 7.35
C LYS A 240 -8.01 -2.13 6.69
N SER A 241 -7.68 -1.95 5.41
CA SER A 241 -8.31 -0.90 4.63
C SER A 241 -9.64 -1.40 4.06
N LEU A 242 -10.71 -0.63 4.27
CA LEU A 242 -11.98 -0.90 3.60
C LEU A 242 -12.02 -0.31 2.18
N TYR A 243 -11.15 0.65 1.88
CA TYR A 243 -11.01 1.22 0.55
C TYR A 243 -10.41 0.24 -0.46
N TRP A 244 -9.36 -0.44 -0.03
CA TRP A 244 -8.67 -1.44 -0.83
C TRP A 244 -8.83 -2.78 -0.16
N PRO A 245 -9.95 -3.48 -0.44
CA PRO A 245 -10.18 -4.80 0.14
C PRO A 245 -9.02 -5.72 -0.26
N GLY A 246 -8.44 -6.38 0.75
CA GLY A 246 -7.24 -7.19 0.60
C GLY A 246 -5.95 -6.52 1.06
N PHE A 247 -5.99 -5.24 1.47
CA PHE A 247 -4.86 -4.59 2.13
C PHE A 247 -4.89 -4.87 3.64
N ILE A 248 -3.79 -5.46 4.13
CA ILE A 248 -3.56 -5.68 5.57
C ILE A 248 -2.21 -5.10 5.95
N PHE A 249 -2.21 -4.28 6.98
CA PHE A 249 -1.02 -3.84 7.69
C PHE A 249 -0.98 -4.50 9.07
N TYR A 250 0.22 -4.81 9.53
CA TYR A 250 0.46 -5.39 10.83
C TYR A 250 1.66 -4.75 11.52
N HIS A 251 1.60 -4.69 12.85
CA HIS A 251 2.67 -4.18 13.70
C HIS A 251 2.73 -4.99 15.00
N TYR A 252 3.90 -5.53 15.31
CA TYR A 252 4.17 -6.21 16.58
C TYR A 252 4.51 -5.16 17.65
N LEU A 253 3.66 -5.03 18.67
CA LEU A 253 3.81 -4.06 19.74
C LEU A 253 5.14 -4.21 20.45
N ARG A 254 5.73 -3.10 20.88
CA ARG A 254 7.04 -3.09 21.56
C ARG A 254 8.16 -3.78 20.77
N THR A 255 8.01 -3.87 19.45
CA THR A 255 9.10 -4.22 18.54
C THR A 255 9.09 -3.28 17.32
N PRO A 256 10.22 -3.13 16.61
CA PRO A 256 10.25 -2.39 15.34
C PRO A 256 9.54 -3.12 14.18
N LYS A 257 9.10 -4.36 14.37
CA LYS A 257 8.62 -5.22 13.29
C LYS A 257 7.23 -4.79 12.85
N HIS A 258 7.14 -4.31 11.62
CA HIS A 258 5.90 -3.94 10.96
C HIS A 258 5.96 -4.26 9.47
N GLY A 259 4.81 -4.27 8.85
CA GLY A 259 4.72 -4.40 7.41
C GLY A 259 3.29 -4.41 6.94
N PHE A 260 3.14 -4.42 5.62
CA PHE A 260 1.85 -4.65 4.99
C PHE A 260 1.98 -5.67 3.88
N ILE A 261 0.84 -6.20 3.47
CA ILE A 261 0.65 -7.04 2.30
C ILE A 261 -0.68 -6.68 1.65
N TYR A 262 -0.71 -6.69 0.32
CA TYR A 262 -1.94 -6.61 -0.45
C TYR A 262 -2.19 -7.93 -1.17
N LEU A 263 -3.30 -8.62 -0.90
CA LEU A 263 -3.76 -9.71 -1.78
C LEU A 263 -5.20 -9.40 -2.22
N GLY A 264 -5.40 -9.11 -3.50
CA GLY A 264 -6.72 -8.73 -4.00
C GLY A 264 -6.77 -8.46 -5.50
N HIS A 265 -7.92 -8.04 -6.00
CA HIS A 265 -8.12 -7.78 -7.44
C HIS A 265 -7.61 -6.43 -7.94
N GLY A 266 -7.01 -5.60 -7.07
CA GLY A 266 -6.55 -4.27 -7.45
C GLY A 266 -7.69 -3.30 -7.79
N LYS A 267 -8.86 -3.47 -7.16
CA LYS A 267 -10.03 -2.59 -7.33
C LYS A 267 -10.33 -1.82 -6.06
N LYS A 268 -10.51 -0.50 -6.20
CA LYS A 268 -10.93 0.38 -5.12
C LYS A 268 -12.44 0.23 -4.88
N SER A 269 -12.84 0.12 -3.62
CA SER A 269 -14.24 0.19 -3.21
C SER A 269 -14.70 1.65 -3.24
N MET A 270 -15.47 2.01 -4.26
CA MET A 270 -16.09 3.35 -4.36
C MET A 270 -17.35 3.46 -3.50
N ASP A 271 -17.97 2.32 -3.19
CA ASP A 271 -19.24 2.27 -2.45
C ASP A 271 -19.06 2.39 -0.94
N LEU A 272 -17.83 2.51 -0.45
CA LEU A 272 -17.52 2.54 0.97
C LEU A 272 -18.31 3.61 1.73
N THR A 273 -18.48 4.79 1.12
CA THR A 273 -19.26 5.90 1.71
C THR A 273 -20.72 5.49 1.97
N PHE A 274 -21.30 4.63 1.12
CA PHE A 274 -22.66 4.12 1.31
C PHE A 274 -22.70 2.93 2.27
N MET A 275 -21.63 2.13 2.34
CA MET A 275 -21.54 0.96 3.22
C MET A 275 -21.33 1.33 4.69
N LEU A 276 -20.60 2.41 4.98
CA LEU A 276 -20.32 2.86 6.34
C LEU A 276 -21.52 3.58 7.01
N CYS A 277 -22.61 3.81 6.28
CA CYS A 277 -23.82 4.42 6.83
C CYS A 277 -24.80 3.34 7.33
N PRO A 278 -25.02 3.30 8.65
CA PRO A 278 -26.37 3.51 9.13
C PRO A 278 -26.35 4.53 10.28
N PHE A 279 -26.81 5.75 9.98
CA PHE A 279 -27.08 6.83 10.93
C PHE A 279 -25.86 7.36 11.70
N PHE A 280 -25.59 8.65 11.52
CA PHE A 280 -24.94 9.47 12.53
C PHE A 280 -25.52 9.12 13.91
N THR A 281 -24.80 8.35 14.74
CA THR A 281 -25.01 8.40 16.18
C THR A 281 -24.45 9.75 16.63
N SER A 282 -25.26 10.78 16.44
CA SER A 282 -25.19 11.98 17.26
C SER A 282 -25.46 11.56 18.70
N ASN A 283 -24.41 11.18 19.42
CA ASN A 283 -24.47 11.20 20.87
C ASN A 283 -23.94 12.57 21.29
N THR A 284 -24.93 13.44 21.52
CA THR A 284 -24.87 14.59 22.43
C THR A 284 -24.20 14.24 23.75
#